data_AF-A3GGR5-F1
#
_entry.id   AF-A3GGR5-F1
#
_cell.length_a   1.000
_cell.length_b   1.000
_cell.length_c   1.000
_cell.angle_alpha   90.00
_cell.angle_beta   90.00
_cell.angle_gamma   90.00
#
_symmetry.space_group_name_H-M   'P 1'
#
loop_
_entity.id
_entity.type
_entity.pdbx_description
1 polymer ?
#
loop_
_entity_poly.entity_id
_entity_poly.type
_entity_poly.pdbx_seq_one_letter_code
_entity_poly.pdbx_strand_id
1 'polypeptide(L)'
;MSKVPLAVRKSIKLAEVNNEEHIERINSALGTKWTLELDYAALYEQFKDSRPDYAEQVGEVTNWYLDPFADKIISFSQKDELNKEALVEEVKGIKGFKVVPPGSFEGYNKLELEDGKLVIVIKEDTFAVNVDQLGEDLESLF
;
A
#
# COMPACT_ATOMS: atom_id res chain seq x y z
N MET A 1 14.31 -1.64 21.77
CA MET A 1 13.99 -1.55 20.33
C MET A 1 14.74 -2.68 19.62
N SER A 2 14.01 -3.67 19.12
CA SER A 2 14.54 -4.66 18.19
C SER A 2 15.12 -3.89 17.00
N LYS A 3 16.43 -4.02 16.77
CA LYS A 3 17.08 -3.39 15.62
C LYS A 3 16.70 -4.20 14.39
N VAL A 4 15.84 -3.67 13.54
CA VAL A 4 15.50 -4.25 12.22
C VAL A 4 16.78 -4.81 11.57
N PRO A 5 16.85 -6.10 11.18
CA PRO A 5 18.09 -6.72 10.70
C PRO A 5 18.68 -6.04 9.46
N LEU A 6 19.98 -6.22 9.22
CA LEU A 6 20.67 -5.58 8.09
C LEU A 6 20.06 -5.96 6.74
N ALA A 7 19.68 -7.22 6.54
CA ALA A 7 19.03 -7.68 5.33
C ALA A 7 17.71 -6.92 5.09
N VAL A 8 16.87 -6.83 6.12
CA VAL A 8 15.59 -6.11 6.07
C VAL A 8 15.81 -4.63 5.76
N ARG A 9 16.80 -3.97 6.39
CA ARG A 9 17.12 -2.56 6.07
C ARG A 9 17.54 -2.35 4.62
N LYS A 10 18.24 -3.32 4.00
CA LYS A 10 18.59 -3.26 2.58
C LYS A 10 17.37 -3.40 1.69
N SER A 11 16.46 -4.33 2.04
CA SER A 11 15.17 -4.50 1.35
C SER A 11 14.34 -3.22 1.41
N ILE A 12 14.23 -2.59 2.59
CA ILE A 12 13.53 -1.31 2.79
C ILE A 12 14.12 -0.21 1.90
N LYS A 13 15.45 -0.05 1.90
CA LYS A 13 16.09 1.01 1.11
C LYS A 13 15.84 0.86 -0.39
N LEU A 14 15.80 -0.36 -0.91
CA LEU A 14 15.48 -0.61 -2.31
C LEU A 14 14.00 -0.29 -2.59
N ALA A 15 13.11 -0.67 -1.66
CA ALA A 15 11.69 -0.40 -1.77
C ALA A 15 11.35 1.08 -1.73
N GLU A 16 12.06 1.88 -0.93
CA GLU A 16 11.89 3.34 -0.89
C GLU A 16 12.05 3.96 -2.30
N VAL A 17 13.07 3.54 -3.05
CA VAL A 17 13.30 4.00 -4.43
C VAL A 17 12.15 3.58 -5.35
N ASN A 18 11.77 2.30 -5.35
CA ASN A 18 10.70 1.81 -6.21
C ASN A 18 9.34 2.45 -5.87
N ASN A 19 9.07 2.63 -4.59
CA ASN A 19 7.81 3.21 -4.11
C ASN A 19 7.73 4.71 -4.42
N GLU A 20 8.86 5.42 -4.45
CA GLU A 20 8.93 6.79 -4.98
C GLU A 20 8.52 6.82 -6.46
N GLU A 21 9.04 5.91 -7.30
CA GLU A 21 8.65 5.82 -8.72
C GLU A 21 7.14 5.58 -8.91
N HIS A 22 6.53 4.72 -8.07
CA HIS A 22 5.08 4.46 -8.11
C HIS A 22 4.25 5.69 -7.74
N ILE A 23 4.69 6.44 -6.74
CA ILE A 23 4.03 7.69 -6.35
C ILE A 23 4.20 8.76 -7.42
N GLU A 24 5.36 8.83 -8.08
CA GLU A 24 5.56 9.75 -9.21
C GLU A 24 4.64 9.42 -10.39
N ARG A 25 4.42 8.14 -10.70
CA ARG A 25 3.45 7.70 -11.71
C ARG A 25 2.03 8.15 -11.37
N ILE A 26 1.59 7.94 -10.13
CA ILE A 26 0.28 8.39 -9.64
C ILE A 26 0.16 9.92 -9.74
N ASN A 27 1.16 10.65 -9.24
CA ASN A 27 1.18 12.12 -9.26
C ASN A 27 1.09 12.68 -10.68
N SER A 28 1.78 12.04 -11.62
CA SER A 28 1.77 12.44 -13.03
C SER A 28 0.40 12.23 -13.67
N ALA A 29 -0.30 11.13 -13.35
CA ALA A 29 -1.64 10.86 -13.87
C ALA A 29 -2.71 11.80 -13.27
N LEU A 30 -2.61 12.06 -11.95
CA LEU A 30 -3.59 12.87 -11.24
C LEU A 30 -3.35 14.38 -11.40
N GLY A 31 -2.11 14.80 -11.67
CA GLY A 31 -1.73 16.21 -11.70
C GLY A 31 -1.67 16.84 -10.30
N THR A 32 -1.59 16.02 -9.25
CA THR A 32 -1.47 16.44 -7.85
C THR A 32 -0.35 15.69 -7.15
N LYS A 33 0.10 16.18 -6.00
CA LYS A 33 1.18 15.57 -5.23
C LYS A 33 0.63 14.77 -4.06
N TRP A 34 0.64 13.46 -4.21
CA TRP A 34 0.41 12.51 -3.13
C TRP A 34 1.70 12.22 -2.35
N THR A 35 1.50 11.91 -1.06
CA THR A 35 2.56 11.44 -0.16
C THR A 35 2.40 9.96 0.12
N LEU A 36 3.51 9.27 0.40
CA LEU A 36 3.51 7.89 0.89
C LEU A 36 4.12 7.83 2.28
N GLU A 37 3.40 7.22 3.21
CA GLU A 37 3.81 7.04 4.59
C GLU A 37 3.85 5.54 4.90
N LEU A 38 5.06 4.97 4.95
CA LEU A 38 5.27 3.56 5.27
C LEU A 38 6.12 3.42 6.53
N ASP A 39 5.56 2.74 7.53
CA ASP A 39 6.32 2.29 8.70
C ASP A 39 6.78 0.84 8.49
N TYR A 40 7.86 0.67 7.72
CA TYR A 40 8.43 -0.65 7.46
C TYR A 40 8.91 -1.37 8.73
N ALA A 41 9.34 -0.61 9.75
CA ALA A 41 9.82 -1.18 11.00
C ALA A 41 8.65 -1.79 11.78
N ALA A 42 7.53 -1.08 11.87
CA ALA A 42 6.31 -1.61 12.46
C ALA A 42 5.80 -2.83 11.68
N LEU A 43 5.80 -2.77 10.34
CA LEU A 43 5.35 -3.88 9.50
C LEU A 43 6.25 -5.12 9.66
N TYR A 44 7.57 -4.94 9.71
CA TYR A 44 8.52 -6.01 10.02
C TYR A 44 8.22 -6.64 11.39
N GLU A 45 8.10 -5.82 12.44
CA GLU A 45 7.88 -6.31 13.79
C GLU A 45 6.54 -7.05 13.93
N GLN A 46 5.52 -6.65 13.17
CA GLN A 46 4.22 -7.34 13.13
C GLN A 46 4.31 -8.75 12.54
N PHE A 47 5.18 -8.97 11.55
CA PHE A 47 5.22 -10.21 10.77
C PHE A 47 6.43 -11.09 11.01
N LYS A 48 7.47 -10.62 11.71
CA LYS A 48 8.74 -11.36 11.89
C LYS A 48 8.57 -12.76 12.49
N ASP A 49 7.56 -12.97 13.33
CA ASP A 49 7.34 -14.25 14.01
C ASP A 49 6.28 -15.12 13.30
N SER A 50 5.26 -14.51 12.69
CA SER A 50 4.15 -15.23 12.04
C SER A 50 4.39 -15.53 10.56
N ARG A 51 5.17 -14.68 9.88
CA ARG A 51 5.46 -14.71 8.44
C ARG A 51 6.93 -14.33 8.18
N PRO A 52 7.91 -15.02 8.77
CA PRO A 52 9.33 -14.63 8.71
C PRO A 52 9.85 -14.47 7.28
N ASP A 53 9.45 -15.38 6.38
CA ASP A 53 9.86 -15.37 4.97
C ASP A 53 9.48 -14.09 4.22
N TYR A 54 8.37 -13.45 4.60
CA TYR A 54 7.94 -12.16 4.04
C TYR A 54 8.47 -10.98 4.83
N ALA A 55 8.58 -11.11 6.16
CA ALA A 55 9.11 -10.06 7.02
C ALA A 55 10.57 -9.73 6.69
N GLU A 56 11.40 -10.72 6.36
CA GLU A 56 12.81 -10.48 6.00
C GLU A 56 12.99 -9.64 4.73
N GLN A 57 11.97 -9.64 3.87
CA GLN A 57 11.90 -8.90 2.61
C GLN A 57 10.74 -7.89 2.61
N VAL A 58 10.38 -7.35 3.79
CA VAL A 58 9.19 -6.49 3.97
C VAL A 58 9.15 -5.32 2.98
N GLY A 59 10.30 -4.73 2.64
CA GLY A 59 10.38 -3.66 1.66
C GLY A 59 9.92 -4.13 0.29
N GLU A 60 10.46 -5.24 -0.19
CA GLU A 60 10.06 -5.83 -1.47
C GLU A 60 8.58 -6.21 -1.49
N VAL A 61 8.06 -6.74 -0.38
CA VAL A 61 6.62 -7.06 -0.28
C VAL A 61 5.77 -5.81 -0.39
N THR A 62 6.17 -4.65 0.17
CA THR A 62 5.39 -3.41 -0.03
C THR A 62 5.34 -3.00 -1.51
N ASN A 63 6.42 -3.23 -2.26
CA ASN A 63 6.47 -2.95 -3.69
C ASN A 63 5.50 -3.85 -4.46
N TRP A 64 5.35 -5.12 -4.06
CA TRP A 64 4.36 -6.04 -4.66
C TRP A 64 2.92 -5.55 -4.53
N TYR A 65 2.60 -4.78 -3.48
CA TYR A 65 1.29 -4.13 -3.35
C TYR A 65 1.22 -2.82 -4.13
N LEU A 66 2.25 -1.97 -4.01
CA LEU A 66 2.18 -0.59 -4.53
C LEU A 66 2.28 -0.50 -6.05
N ASP A 67 3.01 -1.40 -6.71
CA ASP A 67 3.10 -1.40 -8.18
C ASP A 67 1.74 -1.65 -8.85
N PRO A 68 1.03 -2.77 -8.61
CA PRO A 68 -0.29 -2.98 -9.20
C PRO A 68 -1.32 -1.96 -8.70
N PHE A 69 -1.19 -1.50 -7.45
CA PHE A 69 -2.11 -0.49 -6.93
C PHE A 69 -1.97 0.86 -7.62
N ALA A 70 -0.73 1.28 -7.96
CA ALA A 70 -0.51 2.48 -8.77
C ALA A 70 -1.21 2.36 -10.12
N ASP A 71 -1.11 1.21 -10.79
CA ASP A 71 -1.82 0.96 -12.04
C ASP A 71 -3.35 1.01 -11.89
N LYS A 72 -3.90 0.50 -10.79
CA LYS A 72 -5.34 0.59 -10.49
C LYS A 72 -5.79 2.04 -10.29
N ILE A 73 -5.04 2.84 -9.53
CA ILE A 73 -5.34 4.27 -9.33
C ILE A 73 -5.30 5.01 -10.67
N ILE A 74 -4.26 4.79 -11.47
CA ILE A 74 -4.09 5.42 -12.77
C ILE A 74 -5.25 5.02 -13.70
N SER A 75 -5.54 3.72 -13.80
CA SER A 75 -6.64 3.21 -14.63
C SER A 75 -8.00 3.77 -14.20
N PHE A 76 -8.26 3.83 -12.89
CA PHE A 76 -9.49 4.41 -12.34
C PHE A 76 -9.63 5.89 -12.70
N SER A 77 -8.54 6.66 -12.57
CA SER A 77 -8.52 8.09 -12.90
C SER A 77 -8.67 8.37 -14.40
N GLN A 78 -8.27 7.43 -15.27
CA GLN A 78 -8.37 7.57 -16.73
C GLN A 78 -9.71 7.08 -17.28
N LYS A 79 -10.51 6.37 -16.48
CA LYS A 79 -11.80 5.82 -16.88
C LYS A 79 -12.86 6.90 -17.06
N ASP A 80 -12.88 7.89 -16.17
CA ASP A 80 -13.81 9.03 -16.19
C ASP A 80 -13.16 10.24 -15.49
N GLU A 81 -13.43 11.45 -15.96
CA GLU A 81 -12.93 12.68 -15.33
C GLU A 81 -13.51 12.84 -13.93
N LEU A 82 -14.77 12.44 -13.69
CA LEU A 82 -15.38 12.51 -12.35
C LEU A 82 -14.64 11.64 -11.33
N ASN A 83 -14.15 10.48 -11.75
CA ASN A 83 -13.35 9.60 -10.88
C ASN A 83 -12.04 10.25 -10.49
N LYS A 84 -11.40 10.95 -11.44
CA LYS A 84 -10.17 11.70 -11.19
C LYS A 84 -10.42 12.85 -10.24
N GLU A 85 -11.47 13.64 -10.47
CA GLU A 85 -11.84 14.75 -9.58
C GLU A 85 -12.08 14.26 -8.14
N ALA A 86 -12.87 13.19 -7.97
CA ALA A 86 -13.12 12.58 -6.65
C ALA A 86 -11.81 12.15 -5.95
N LEU A 87 -10.90 11.48 -6.67
CA LEU A 87 -9.59 11.13 -6.13
C LEU A 87 -8.78 12.35 -5.70
N VAL A 88 -8.73 13.40 -6.51
CA VAL A 88 -7.91 14.59 -6.22
C VAL A 88 -8.48 15.40 -5.05
N GLU A 89 -9.81 15.46 -4.91
CA GLU A 89 -10.47 16.19 -3.84
C GLU A 89 -10.38 15.48 -2.48
N GLU A 90 -10.59 14.17 -2.47
CA GLU A 90 -10.71 13.41 -1.23
C GLU A 90 -9.39 12.78 -0.77
N VAL A 91 -8.49 12.44 -1.72
CA VAL A 91 -7.28 11.66 -1.44
C VAL A 91 -6.02 12.50 -1.65
N LYS A 92 -5.18 12.51 -0.62
CA LYS A 92 -3.93 13.27 -0.50
C LYS A 92 -2.69 12.38 -0.47
N GLY A 93 -2.89 11.06 -0.49
CA GLY A 93 -1.80 10.09 -0.48
C GLY A 93 -2.18 8.75 0.13
N ILE A 94 -1.15 7.99 0.48
CA ILE A 94 -1.24 6.64 1.04
C ILE A 94 -0.61 6.65 2.43
N LYS A 95 -1.35 6.20 3.44
CA LYS A 95 -0.93 6.15 4.85
C LYS A 95 -0.21 4.83 5.23
N GLY A 96 -0.08 3.92 4.27
CA GLY A 96 0.59 2.64 4.43
C GLY A 96 -0.35 1.51 4.86
N PHE A 97 0.17 0.59 5.67
CA PHE A 97 -0.50 -0.66 5.99
C PHE A 97 -1.15 -0.66 7.38
N LYS A 98 -2.38 -1.16 7.45
CA LYS A 98 -3.10 -1.47 8.69
C LYS A 98 -3.33 -2.97 8.76
N VAL A 99 -2.73 -3.62 9.76
CA VAL A 99 -2.84 -5.06 9.94
C VAL A 99 -3.98 -5.35 10.92
N VAL A 100 -4.90 -6.24 10.51
CA VAL A 100 -6.06 -6.64 11.32
C VAL A 100 -6.09 -8.15 11.55
N PRO A 101 -6.79 -8.64 12.59
CA PRO A 101 -6.88 -10.07 12.85
C PRO A 101 -7.48 -10.87 11.68
N PRO A 102 -7.18 -12.18 11.57
CA PRO A 102 -7.85 -13.08 10.63
C PRO A 102 -9.37 -13.03 10.76
N GLY A 103 -10.08 -13.15 9.64
CA GLY A 103 -11.55 -13.12 9.60
C GLY A 103 -12.18 -11.73 9.77
N SER A 104 -11.41 -10.65 9.87
CA SER A 104 -11.94 -9.28 10.02
C SER A 104 -12.77 -8.80 8.81
N PHE A 105 -12.51 -9.32 7.61
CA PHE A 105 -13.26 -9.04 6.39
C PHE A 105 -13.06 -10.16 5.34
N GLU A 106 -13.97 -10.21 4.37
CA GLU A 106 -13.91 -11.12 3.21
C GLU A 106 -12.82 -10.67 2.22
N GLY A 107 -12.15 -11.61 1.55
CA GLY A 107 -11.02 -11.29 0.66
C GLY A 107 -9.68 -11.26 1.38
N TYR A 108 -8.67 -10.57 0.83
CA TYR A 108 -7.28 -10.62 1.30
C TYR A 108 -6.76 -9.27 1.77
N ASN A 109 -7.20 -8.22 1.10
CA ASN A 109 -6.87 -6.84 1.34
C ASN A 109 -8.08 -5.98 0.97
N LYS A 110 -8.12 -4.75 1.50
CA LYS A 110 -9.11 -3.73 1.15
C LYS A 110 -8.51 -2.35 1.37
N LEU A 111 -9.19 -1.32 0.89
CA LEU A 111 -8.85 0.06 1.12
C LEU A 111 -9.78 0.68 2.17
N GLU A 112 -9.22 1.55 3.00
CA GLU A 112 -9.97 2.47 3.85
C GLU A 112 -9.47 3.89 3.60
N LEU A 113 -10.35 4.88 3.70
CA LEU A 113 -9.97 6.29 3.66
C LEU A 113 -9.89 6.83 5.09
N GLU A 114 -8.68 7.18 5.54
CA GLU A 114 -8.45 7.79 6.84
C GLU A 114 -7.71 9.12 6.67
N ASP A 115 -8.27 10.21 7.19
CA ASP A 115 -7.67 11.54 7.15
C ASP A 115 -7.28 12.03 5.74
N GLY A 116 -8.09 11.63 4.74
CA GLY A 116 -7.83 11.92 3.32
C GLY A 116 -6.63 11.14 2.76
N LYS A 117 -6.28 9.99 3.33
CA LYS A 117 -5.25 9.09 2.80
C LYS A 117 -5.78 7.67 2.72
N LEU A 118 -5.41 6.97 1.66
CA LEU A 118 -5.73 5.56 1.48
C LEU A 118 -4.88 4.71 2.43
N VAL A 119 -5.55 3.82 3.16
CA VAL A 119 -4.94 2.85 4.07
C VAL A 119 -5.12 1.47 3.47
N ILE A 120 -4.02 0.77 3.28
CA ILE A 120 -4.01 -0.62 2.78
C ILE A 120 -4.26 -1.52 3.98
N VAL A 121 -5.47 -2.08 4.08
CA VAL A 121 -5.83 -2.97 5.19
C VAL A 121 -5.58 -4.41 4.78
N ILE A 122 -4.78 -5.13 5.56
CA ILE A 122 -4.44 -6.54 5.33
C ILE A 122 -4.71 -7.36 6.59
N LYS A 123 -5.05 -8.63 6.42
CA LYS A 123 -5.16 -9.55 7.56
C LYS A 123 -3.80 -10.14 7.89
N GLU A 124 -3.57 -10.47 9.17
CA GLU A 124 -2.33 -11.11 9.63
C GLU A 124 -1.99 -12.40 8.85
N ASP A 125 -3.00 -13.13 8.41
CA ASP A 125 -2.84 -14.38 7.67
C ASP A 125 -2.77 -14.20 6.15
N THR A 126 -2.96 -12.99 5.61
CA THR A 126 -2.98 -12.73 4.15
C THR A 126 -1.89 -11.76 3.68
N PHE A 127 -0.87 -11.51 4.49
CA PHE A 127 0.29 -10.73 4.07
C PHE A 127 0.99 -11.37 2.87
N ALA A 128 1.24 -10.57 1.83
CA ALA A 128 1.78 -10.97 0.53
C ALA A 128 0.87 -11.92 -0.29
N VAL A 129 -0.42 -11.97 -0.01
CA VAL A 129 -1.40 -12.78 -0.76
C VAL A 129 -2.27 -11.88 -1.64
N ASN A 130 -2.40 -12.27 -2.92
CA ASN A 130 -3.23 -11.60 -3.94
C ASN A 130 -3.08 -10.08 -3.93
N VAL A 131 -1.81 -9.66 -3.91
CA VAL A 131 -1.39 -8.26 -3.87
C VAL A 131 -1.89 -7.45 -5.08
N ASP A 132 -2.12 -8.13 -6.21
CA ASP A 132 -2.64 -7.61 -7.46
C ASP A 132 -4.15 -7.30 -7.43
N GLN A 133 -4.87 -7.80 -6.43
CA GLN A 133 -6.29 -7.49 -6.19
C GLN A 133 -6.49 -6.19 -5.40
N LEU A 134 -5.41 -5.55 -4.93
CA LEU A 134 -5.49 -4.29 -4.22
C LEU A 134 -6.07 -3.18 -5.10
N GLY A 135 -7.12 -2.52 -4.63
CA GLY A 135 -7.80 -1.44 -5.34
C GLY A 135 -8.99 -1.88 -6.19
N GLU A 136 -9.40 -3.15 -6.14
CA GLU A 136 -10.69 -3.59 -6.72
C GLU A 136 -11.90 -2.92 -6.06
N ASP A 137 -11.76 -2.48 -4.81
CA ASP A 137 -12.78 -1.79 -4.02
C ASP A 137 -12.67 -0.25 -4.09
N LEU A 138 -11.76 0.30 -4.88
CA LEU A 138 -11.52 1.75 -4.98
C LEU A 138 -12.79 2.53 -5.38
N GLU A 139 -13.58 1.96 -6.29
CA GLU A 139 -14.88 2.52 -6.71
C GLU A 139 -15.89 2.64 -5.57
N SER A 140 -15.76 1.84 -4.51
CA SER A 140 -16.72 1.85 -3.39
C SER A 140 -16.40 2.91 -2.33
N LEU A 141 -15.28 3.61 -2.46
CA LEU A 141 -14.86 4.68 -1.55
C LEU A 141 -15.45 6.05 -1.90
N PHE A 142 -16.04 6.19 -3.10
CA PHE A 142 -16.62 7.42 -3.67
C PHE A 142 -18.06 7.17 -4.12
#